data_AF-A0A3N5KJK8-F1
#
_entry.id   AF-A0A3N5KJK8-F1
#
_cell.length_a   1.000
_cell.length_b   1.000
_cell.length_c   1.000
_cell.angle_alpha   90.00
_cell.angle_beta   90.00
_cell.angle_gamma   90.00
#
_symmetry.space_group_name_H-M   'P 1'
#
loop_
_entity.id
_entity.type
_entity.pdbx_description
1 polymer ?
#
loop_
_entity_poly.entity_id
_entity_poly.type
_entity_poly.pdbx_seq_one_letter_code
_entity_poly.pdbx_strand_id
1 'polypeptide(L)'
;MWHVGTSTQGQSRAAGRILNKSREPREGRLPVSKPCLHSSLVISAVLLFSPIAFGASPTFRPDVVLKGSRLAGWHVLGQADWKLQNGVLTGTAKPGGHGGWLVLDRSFQDVGFYASFKCPAGCQAGVLLRAEKTPQGMRGIYVSLTEGDLASYRVTLDAQGQELRREKIVTAGGARGGGPGPAAPAPLPRVVSLPGLERPTG
;
A
#
# COMPACT_ATOMS: atom_id res chain seq x y z
N MET A 1 -3.89 7.26 -11.01
CA MET A 1 -4.36 6.17 -11.90
C MET A 1 -4.61 4.94 -11.04
N TRP A 2 -5.72 4.23 -11.25
CA TRP A 2 -6.08 3.04 -10.48
C TRP A 2 -5.73 1.75 -11.25
N HIS A 3 -5.41 0.69 -10.52
CA HIS A 3 -5.12 -0.63 -11.06
C HIS A 3 -6.07 -1.68 -10.51
N VAL A 4 -6.50 -2.61 -11.37
CA VAL A 4 -7.14 -3.86 -10.97
C VAL A 4 -6.55 -5.01 -11.77
N GLY A 5 -6.18 -6.09 -11.10
CA GLY A 5 -5.65 -7.30 -11.71
C GLY A 5 -6.07 -8.56 -10.96
N THR A 6 -5.84 -9.71 -11.58
CA THR A 6 -6.00 -11.02 -10.95
C THR A 6 -4.64 -11.59 -10.64
N SER A 7 -4.47 -12.17 -9.43
CA SER A 7 -3.26 -12.92 -9.14
C SER A 7 -3.22 -14.21 -9.97
N THR A 8 -2.33 -14.28 -10.96
CA THR A 8 -1.89 -15.54 -11.60
C THR A 8 -0.75 -16.20 -10.83
N GLN A 9 -0.37 -15.66 -9.66
CA GLN A 9 0.68 -16.26 -8.85
C GLN A 9 0.14 -17.50 -8.17
N GLY A 10 0.69 -18.64 -8.60
CA GLY A 10 0.30 -19.99 -8.24
C GLY A 10 -0.07 -20.16 -6.79
N GLN A 11 -1.17 -20.87 -6.61
CA GLN A 11 -1.67 -21.44 -5.38
C GLN A 11 -0.58 -22.28 -4.71
N SER A 12 0.33 -21.63 -3.98
CA SER A 12 1.20 -22.33 -3.07
C SER A 12 0.31 -22.81 -1.93
N ARG A 13 0.01 -24.11 -1.94
CA ARG A 13 -0.59 -24.84 -0.83
C ARG A 13 0.30 -24.66 0.39
N ALA A 14 0.08 -23.60 1.15
CA ALA A 14 0.40 -23.59 2.56
C ALA A 14 -0.71 -24.40 3.26
N ALA A 15 -0.52 -25.71 3.33
CA ALA A 15 -1.20 -26.54 4.30
C ALA A 15 -0.82 -26.03 5.70
N GLY A 16 -1.60 -25.07 6.20
CA GLY A 16 -1.51 -24.56 7.56
C GLY A 16 -1.90 -25.68 8.51
N ARG A 17 -0.90 -26.43 8.95
CA ARG A 17 -0.97 -27.44 10.00
C ARG A 17 -1.55 -26.75 11.25
N ILE A 18 -2.76 -27.14 11.61
CA ILE A 18 -3.40 -26.82 12.89
C ILE A 18 -2.42 -27.22 14.01
N LEU A 19 -1.74 -26.25 14.62
CA LEU A 19 -1.01 -26.48 15.86
C LEU A 19 -1.99 -26.23 17.00
N ASN A 20 -2.69 -27.31 17.33
CA ASN A 20 -3.59 -27.44 18.46
C ASN A 20 -2.78 -27.19 19.75
N LYS A 21 -2.96 -26.04 20.42
CA LYS A 21 -2.38 -25.81 21.74
C LYS A 21 -3.35 -26.32 22.80
N SER A 22 -3.23 -27.61 23.08
CA SER A 22 -3.80 -28.25 24.26
C SER A 22 -3.22 -27.59 25.52
N ARG A 23 -4.09 -27.05 26.38
CA ARG A 23 -3.84 -26.94 27.82
C ARG A 23 -5.00 -27.59 28.56
N GLU A 24 -4.59 -28.34 29.58
CA GLU A 24 -5.31 -29.39 30.32
C GLU A 24 -6.56 -28.94 31.10
N PRO A 25 -7.43 -29.90 31.48
CA PRO A 25 -8.54 -29.69 32.40
C PRO A 25 -8.12 -29.95 33.84
N ARG A 26 -8.38 -29.01 34.75
CA ARG A 26 -8.48 -29.31 36.19
C ARG A 26 -9.55 -28.48 36.85
N GLU A 27 -10.21 -29.16 37.78
CA GLU A 27 -11.12 -28.66 38.82
C GLU A 27 -12.48 -28.17 38.33
N GLY A 28 -13.60 -28.57 38.92
CA GLY A 28 -13.84 -29.42 40.07
C GLY A 28 -15.34 -29.68 40.11
N ARG A 29 -15.71 -30.91 40.43
CA ARG A 29 -17.10 -31.29 40.69
C ARG A 29 -17.43 -30.92 42.14
N LEU A 30 -18.70 -30.55 42.35
CA LEU A 30 -19.56 -30.66 43.55
C LEU A 30 -20.14 -29.30 44.02
N PRO A 31 -21.29 -29.28 44.73
CA PRO A 31 -22.61 -29.62 44.19
C PRO A 31 -23.68 -28.57 44.55
N VAL A 32 -24.88 -28.78 44.00
CA VAL A 32 -26.15 -28.10 44.27
C VAL A 32 -26.44 -27.94 45.78
N SER A 33 -26.83 -26.72 46.20
CA SER A 33 -27.65 -26.49 47.39
C SER A 33 -28.73 -25.42 47.10
N LYS A 34 -29.90 -25.63 47.70
CA LYS A 34 -31.22 -25.03 47.45
C LYS A 34 -31.45 -23.74 48.28
N PRO A 35 -32.56 -22.99 48.04
CA PRO A 35 -32.60 -21.54 48.15
C PRO A 35 -32.93 -21.02 49.55
N CYS A 36 -32.45 -19.82 49.85
CA CYS A 36 -32.99 -18.98 50.92
C CYS A 36 -33.54 -17.67 50.34
N LEU A 37 -34.85 -17.52 50.48
CA LEU A 37 -35.58 -16.25 50.44
C LEU A 37 -34.91 -15.25 51.41
N HIS A 38 -34.66 -14.01 50.96
CA HIS A 38 -35.25 -12.77 51.52
C HIS A 38 -34.57 -11.51 50.93
N SER A 39 -35.39 -10.69 50.28
CA SER A 39 -35.43 -9.23 50.36
C SER A 39 -34.12 -8.42 50.15
N SER A 40 -33.94 -7.84 48.96
CA SER A 40 -34.16 -6.40 48.77
C SER A 40 -33.89 -5.97 47.33
N LEU A 41 -34.88 -5.24 46.81
CA LEU A 41 -34.84 -4.28 45.72
C LEU A 41 -33.48 -3.55 45.61
N VAL A 42 -32.87 -3.49 44.42
CA VAL A 42 -32.63 -2.26 43.62
C VAL A 42 -32.03 -2.69 42.28
N ILE A 43 -32.84 -2.57 41.22
CA ILE A 43 -32.40 -2.59 39.83
C ILE A 43 -31.55 -1.35 39.61
N SER A 44 -30.26 -1.51 39.29
CA SER A 44 -29.49 -0.43 38.69
C SER A 44 -28.58 -0.99 37.60
N ALA A 45 -29.22 -1.23 36.45
CA ALA A 45 -28.55 -1.40 35.18
C ALA A 45 -27.91 -0.05 34.79
N VAL A 46 -26.74 0.26 35.33
CA VAL A 46 -25.90 1.34 34.81
C VAL A 46 -25.27 0.82 33.53
N LEU A 47 -25.98 1.05 32.43
CA LEU A 47 -25.46 0.98 31.07
C LEU A 47 -24.11 1.69 31.02
N LEU A 48 -23.05 0.91 30.86
CA LEU A 48 -21.73 1.36 30.45
C LEU A 48 -21.89 2.10 29.12
N PHE A 49 -22.07 3.42 29.20
CA PHE A 49 -21.80 4.34 28.11
C PHE A 49 -20.29 4.29 27.85
N SER A 50 -19.81 3.20 27.22
CA SER A 50 -18.56 3.25 26.49
C SER A 50 -18.75 4.32 25.42
N PRO A 51 -17.97 5.41 25.42
CA PRO A 51 -17.96 6.29 24.27
C PRO A 51 -17.52 5.44 23.09
N ILE A 52 -18.40 5.26 22.11
CA ILE A 52 -17.99 4.80 20.79
C ILE A 52 -16.97 5.84 20.36
N ALA A 53 -15.69 5.46 20.39
CA ALA A 53 -14.63 6.25 19.79
C ALA A 53 -15.00 6.39 18.31
N PHE A 54 -15.63 7.52 17.96
CA PHE A 54 -15.75 7.94 16.58
C PHE A 54 -14.31 8.04 16.09
N GLY A 55 -13.89 7.04 15.30
CA GLY A 55 -12.59 7.02 14.68
C GLY A 55 -12.38 8.38 14.03
N ALA A 56 -11.22 9.00 14.30
CA ALA A 56 -10.88 10.32 13.81
C ALA A 56 -11.35 10.46 12.36
N SER A 57 -12.34 11.33 12.13
CA SER A 57 -12.72 11.70 10.77
C SER A 57 -11.43 12.13 10.08
N PRO A 58 -11.05 11.54 8.93
CA PRO A 58 -9.83 11.91 8.25
C PRO A 58 -9.80 13.43 8.12
N THR A 59 -8.73 14.07 8.60
CA THR A 59 -8.54 15.52 8.44
C THR A 59 -8.40 15.94 6.98
N PHE A 60 -8.38 14.96 6.07
CA PHE A 60 -8.43 15.11 4.64
C PHE A 60 -9.74 15.79 4.19
N ARG A 61 -9.61 17.01 3.66
CA ARG A 61 -10.70 17.72 2.99
C ARG A 61 -10.46 17.69 1.47
N PRO A 62 -11.23 16.90 0.71
CA PRO A 62 -11.05 16.81 -0.73
C PRO A 62 -11.57 18.07 -1.43
N ASP A 63 -10.77 18.63 -2.34
CA ASP A 63 -11.25 19.62 -3.32
C ASP A 63 -12.20 18.99 -4.35
N VAL A 64 -11.95 17.71 -4.66
CA VAL A 64 -12.73 16.93 -5.63
C VAL A 64 -13.12 15.59 -5.03
N VAL A 65 -14.41 15.27 -5.08
CA VAL A 65 -14.95 13.96 -4.72
C VAL A 65 -15.52 13.33 -5.98
N LEU A 66 -15.18 12.05 -6.21
CA LEU A 66 -15.80 11.26 -7.28
C LEU A 66 -17.30 11.10 -6.98
N LYS A 67 -18.13 11.89 -7.68
CA LYS A 67 -19.59 11.86 -7.58
C LYS A 67 -20.19 11.52 -8.95
N GLY A 68 -21.37 10.90 -8.94
CA GLY A 68 -22.13 10.59 -10.15
C GLY A 68 -21.89 9.17 -10.68
N SER A 69 -22.13 8.99 -11.98
CA SER A 69 -22.20 7.70 -12.66
C SER A 69 -21.35 7.62 -13.95
N ARG A 70 -20.51 8.62 -14.19
CA ARG A 70 -19.74 8.75 -15.45
C ARG A 70 -18.25 8.87 -15.17
N LEU A 71 -17.45 8.19 -15.98
CA LEU A 71 -15.99 8.24 -15.96
C LEU A 71 -15.45 9.40 -16.82
N ALA A 72 -16.03 10.60 -16.70
CA ALA A 72 -15.59 11.75 -17.47
C ALA A 72 -14.18 12.20 -17.04
N GLY A 73 -13.27 12.40 -18.00
CA GLY A 73 -11.88 12.72 -17.72
C GLY A 73 -11.03 11.52 -17.31
N TRP A 74 -11.54 10.30 -17.54
CA TRP A 74 -10.80 9.05 -17.35
C TRP A 74 -10.88 8.19 -18.60
N HIS A 75 -9.81 7.45 -18.87
CA HIS A 75 -9.79 6.39 -19.88
C HIS A 75 -9.32 5.07 -19.30
N VAL A 76 -9.73 3.97 -19.95
CA VAL A 76 -9.32 2.62 -19.60
C VAL A 76 -8.11 2.22 -20.43
N LEU A 77 -7.13 1.59 -19.79
CA LEU A 77 -5.96 1.00 -20.43
C LEU A 77 -5.82 -0.47 -19.99
N GLY A 78 -5.69 -1.39 -20.94
CA GLY A 78 -5.57 -2.83 -20.66
C GLY A 78 -6.91 -3.56 -20.63
N GLN A 79 -6.95 -4.70 -19.93
CA GLN A 79 -8.03 -5.69 -20.01
C GLN A 79 -8.89 -5.69 -18.74
N ALA A 80 -9.51 -4.55 -18.42
CA ALA A 80 -10.45 -4.42 -17.31
C ALA A 80 -11.66 -3.57 -17.67
N ASP A 81 -12.79 -3.90 -17.07
CA ASP A 81 -14.00 -3.08 -17.15
C ASP A 81 -14.08 -2.18 -15.91
N TRP A 82 -14.41 -0.90 -16.11
CA TRP A 82 -14.53 0.08 -15.04
C TRP A 82 -15.93 0.69 -15.03
N LYS A 83 -16.52 0.78 -13.84
CA LYS A 83 -17.84 1.39 -13.62
C LYS A 83 -17.78 2.34 -12.44
N LEU A 84 -18.34 3.53 -12.60
CA LEU A 84 -18.59 4.45 -11.51
C LEU A 84 -20.10 4.49 -11.28
N GLN A 85 -20.55 4.10 -10.09
CA GLN A 85 -21.97 4.14 -9.72
C GLN A 85 -22.10 4.56 -8.27
N ASN A 86 -22.97 5.55 -7.99
CA ASN A 86 -23.23 6.04 -6.63
C ASN A 86 -21.95 6.45 -5.87
N GLY A 87 -20.96 7.02 -6.57
CA GLY A 87 -19.67 7.40 -5.98
C GLY A 87 -18.72 6.23 -5.68
N VAL A 88 -19.11 5.00 -6.03
CA VAL A 88 -18.26 3.81 -5.91
C VAL A 88 -17.65 3.48 -7.26
N LEU A 89 -16.32 3.43 -7.30
CA LEU A 89 -15.57 2.98 -8.46
C LEU A 89 -15.33 1.47 -8.36
N THR A 90 -15.80 0.72 -9.34
CA THR A 90 -15.61 -0.74 -9.43
C THR A 90 -14.81 -1.08 -10.68
N GLY A 91 -13.65 -1.68 -10.48
CA GLY A 91 -12.83 -2.28 -11.53
C GLY A 91 -13.01 -3.80 -11.54
N THR A 92 -13.11 -4.40 -12.71
CA THR A 92 -13.17 -5.86 -12.89
C THR A 92 -12.20 -6.26 -13.98
N ALA A 93 -11.13 -6.96 -13.58
CA ALA A 93 -10.20 -7.54 -14.53
C ALA A 93 -10.88 -8.65 -15.34
N LYS A 94 -10.61 -8.72 -16.65
CA LYS A 94 -11.17 -9.77 -17.51
C LYS A 94 -10.49 -11.12 -17.20
N PRO A 95 -11.23 -12.24 -17.23
CA PRO A 95 -10.65 -13.56 -17.02
C PRO A 95 -9.48 -13.84 -17.97
N GLY A 96 -8.37 -14.35 -17.44
CA GLY A 96 -7.17 -14.65 -18.21
C GLY A 96 -6.36 -13.43 -18.67
N GLY A 97 -6.80 -12.21 -18.33
CA GLY A 97 -6.09 -10.97 -18.65
C GLY A 97 -5.06 -10.57 -17.58
N HIS A 98 -4.20 -9.61 -17.93
CA HIS A 98 -3.19 -9.03 -17.03
C HIS A 98 -3.74 -7.89 -16.16
N GLY A 99 -5.06 -7.77 -16.05
CA GLY A 99 -5.71 -6.63 -15.41
C GLY A 99 -5.81 -5.42 -16.31
N GLY A 100 -6.08 -4.27 -15.70
CA GLY A 100 -6.19 -3.00 -16.40
C GLY A 100 -6.20 -1.81 -15.46
N TRP A 101 -6.12 -0.65 -16.08
CA TRP A 101 -5.92 0.62 -15.41
C TRP A 101 -7.02 1.60 -15.77
N LEU A 102 -7.35 2.46 -14.80
CA LEU A 102 -8.15 3.65 -15.02
C LEU A 102 -7.29 4.88 -14.83
N VAL A 103 -7.10 5.60 -15.93
CA VAL A 103 -6.11 6.68 -16.06
C VAL A 103 -6.82 8.01 -16.15
N LEU A 104 -6.31 9.03 -15.45
CA LEU A 104 -6.80 10.40 -15.59
C LEU A 104 -6.31 10.99 -16.92
N ASP A 105 -7.20 11.64 -17.65
CA ASP A 105 -6.86 12.32 -18.91
C ASP A 105 -6.01 13.57 -18.69
N ARG A 106 -6.08 14.14 -17.48
CA ARG A 106 -5.37 15.35 -17.08
C ARG A 106 -4.30 15.05 -16.05
N SER A 107 -3.17 15.75 -16.17
CA SER A 107 -2.11 15.71 -15.17
C SER A 107 -2.43 16.65 -14.00
N PHE A 108 -2.02 16.23 -12.80
CA PHE A 108 -2.11 17.02 -11.59
C PHE A 108 -0.73 17.08 -10.93
N GLN A 109 -0.45 18.19 -10.26
CA GLN A 109 0.71 18.35 -9.38
C GLN A 109 0.22 18.46 -7.94
N ASP A 110 1.08 18.12 -6.98
CA ASP A 110 0.83 18.28 -5.53
C ASP A 110 -0.55 17.79 -5.06
N VAL A 111 -0.79 16.49 -5.23
CA VAL A 111 -2.09 15.88 -4.93
C VAL A 111 -2.14 15.22 -3.56
N GLY A 112 -3.20 15.52 -2.81
CA GLY A 112 -3.67 14.68 -1.73
C GLY A 112 -4.65 13.64 -2.27
N PHE A 113 -4.45 12.37 -1.92
CA PHE A 113 -5.31 11.29 -2.37
C PHE A 113 -5.80 10.46 -1.18
N TYR A 114 -7.10 10.26 -1.10
CA TYR A 114 -7.75 9.45 -0.10
C TYR A 114 -8.80 8.57 -0.75
N ALA A 115 -8.81 7.28 -0.38
CA ALA A 115 -9.82 6.34 -0.82
C ALA A 115 -9.97 5.22 0.22
N SER A 116 -11.21 4.75 0.39
CA SER A 116 -11.47 3.43 0.97
C SER A 116 -11.60 2.44 -0.17
N PHE A 117 -11.01 1.25 -0.03
CA PHE A 117 -11.05 0.21 -1.06
C PHE A 117 -11.43 -1.13 -0.45
N LYS A 118 -12.01 -2.00 -1.29
CA LYS A 118 -12.27 -3.40 -0.97
C LYS A 118 -11.76 -4.25 -2.12
N CYS A 119 -10.91 -5.21 -1.81
CA CYS A 119 -10.32 -6.14 -2.77
C CYS A 119 -10.59 -7.56 -2.25
N PRO A 120 -11.35 -8.41 -2.97
CA PRO A 120 -11.60 -9.78 -2.55
C PRO A 120 -10.31 -10.62 -2.60
N ALA A 121 -10.34 -11.82 -2.02
CA ALA A 121 -9.18 -12.72 -2.03
C ALA A 121 -8.67 -12.97 -3.46
N GLY A 122 -7.36 -12.83 -3.66
CA GLY A 122 -6.71 -13.01 -4.97
C GLY A 122 -6.81 -11.82 -5.93
N CYS A 123 -7.48 -10.73 -5.55
CA CYS A 123 -7.44 -9.48 -6.31
C CYS A 123 -6.10 -8.76 -6.08
N GLN A 124 -5.59 -8.14 -7.15
CA GLN A 124 -4.47 -7.22 -7.09
C GLN A 124 -5.00 -5.81 -7.35
N ALA A 125 -4.70 -4.89 -6.44
CA ALA A 125 -5.14 -3.52 -6.54
C ALA A 125 -3.99 -2.57 -6.19
N GLY A 126 -4.05 -1.36 -6.74
CA GLY A 126 -3.07 -0.34 -6.41
C GLY A 126 -3.34 0.98 -7.13
N VAL A 127 -2.50 1.95 -6.80
CA VAL A 127 -2.58 3.30 -7.35
C VAL A 127 -1.23 3.66 -7.97
N LEU A 128 -1.24 4.02 -9.25
CA LEU A 128 -0.09 4.59 -9.93
C LEU A 128 -0.13 6.11 -9.82
N LEU A 129 0.92 6.65 -9.22
CA LEU A 129 1.17 8.07 -9.05
C LEU A 129 2.33 8.52 -9.93
N ARG A 130 2.32 9.79 -10.33
CA ARG A 130 3.35 10.39 -11.19
C ARG A 130 3.63 9.56 -12.45
N ALA A 131 2.56 9.09 -13.10
CA ALA A 131 2.65 8.39 -14.36
C ALA A 131 3.09 9.37 -15.45
N GLU A 132 4.18 9.07 -16.13
CA GLU A 132 4.66 9.81 -17.29
C GLU A 132 4.64 8.91 -18.53
N LYS A 133 4.39 9.51 -19.69
CA LYS A 133 4.47 8.82 -20.98
C LYS A 133 5.92 8.64 -21.40
N THR A 134 6.24 7.46 -21.90
CA THR A 134 7.52 7.10 -22.51
C THR A 134 7.28 6.63 -23.94
N PRO A 135 8.31 6.49 -24.79
CA PRO A 135 8.14 5.94 -26.13
C PRO A 135 7.55 4.52 -26.16
N GLN A 136 7.73 3.76 -25.08
CA GLN A 136 7.30 2.36 -24.97
C GLN A 136 5.97 2.20 -24.25
N GLY A 137 5.44 3.26 -23.61
CA GLY A 137 4.24 3.20 -22.79
C GLY A 137 4.26 4.26 -21.69
N MET A 138 4.31 3.82 -20.44
CA MET A 138 4.34 4.73 -19.28
C MET A 138 5.26 4.23 -18.18
N ARG A 139 5.74 5.13 -17.31
CA ARG A 139 6.40 4.76 -16.05
C ARG A 139 5.90 5.60 -14.90
N GLY A 140 5.98 5.08 -13.68
CA GLY A 140 5.52 5.81 -12.50
C GLY A 140 5.82 5.09 -11.19
N ILE A 141 5.21 5.61 -10.11
CA ILE A 141 5.31 5.07 -8.76
C ILE A 141 4.02 4.32 -8.44
N TYR A 142 4.08 2.99 -8.39
CA TYR A 142 2.96 2.13 -8.06
C TYR A 142 2.93 1.85 -6.56
N VAL A 143 1.84 2.25 -5.91
CA VAL A 143 1.55 1.89 -4.52
C VAL A 143 0.65 0.66 -4.55
N SER A 144 1.19 -0.49 -4.14
CA SER A 144 0.44 -1.74 -4.05
C SER A 144 -0.47 -1.70 -2.83
N LEU A 145 -1.74 -2.04 -3.06
CA LEU A 145 -2.79 -2.20 -2.06
C LEU A 145 -3.23 -3.66 -1.95
N THR A 146 -2.41 -4.56 -2.51
CA THR A 146 -2.67 -5.99 -2.50
C THR A 146 -2.42 -6.53 -1.09
N GLU A 147 -3.29 -7.42 -0.62
CA GLU A 147 -3.10 -8.05 0.68
C GLU A 147 -1.75 -8.79 0.74
N GLY A 148 -0.97 -8.56 1.80
CA GLY A 148 0.39 -9.09 1.94
C GLY A 148 1.48 -8.34 1.18
N ASP A 149 1.13 -7.37 0.33
CA ASP A 149 2.07 -6.53 -0.42
C ASP A 149 1.65 -5.05 -0.35
N LEU A 150 1.91 -4.43 0.80
CA LEU A 150 1.74 -2.98 1.00
C LEU A 150 3.10 -2.30 0.86
N ALA A 151 3.50 -2.02 -0.38
CA ALA A 151 4.76 -1.39 -0.71
C ALA A 151 4.65 -0.47 -1.93
N SER A 152 5.65 0.40 -2.09
CA SER A 152 5.78 1.25 -3.27
C SER A 152 6.81 0.67 -4.24
N TYR A 153 6.54 0.81 -5.53
CA TYR A 153 7.36 0.28 -6.60
C TYR A 153 7.56 1.33 -7.69
N ARG A 154 8.71 1.31 -8.34
CA ARG A 154 8.87 1.95 -9.65
C ARG A 154 8.44 0.93 -10.69
N VAL A 155 7.45 1.29 -11.51
CA VAL A 155 6.95 0.40 -12.57
C VAL A 155 7.08 1.05 -13.93
N THR A 156 7.31 0.22 -14.93
CA THR A 156 7.22 0.56 -16.35
C THR A 156 6.14 -0.30 -16.98
N LEU A 157 5.23 0.34 -17.71
CA LEU A 157 4.13 -0.26 -18.42
C LEU A 157 4.35 -0.10 -19.93
N ASP A 158 3.91 -1.07 -20.72
CA ASP A 158 3.84 -0.94 -22.18
C ASP A 158 2.67 -0.03 -22.62
N ALA A 159 2.50 0.14 -23.93
CA ALA A 159 1.42 0.93 -24.52
C ALA A 159 0.02 0.35 -24.27
N GLN A 160 -0.09 -0.91 -23.85
CA GLN A 160 -1.33 -1.60 -23.50
C GLN A 160 -1.55 -1.67 -21.99
N GLY A 161 -0.64 -1.15 -21.18
CA GLY A 161 -0.70 -1.16 -19.72
C GLY A 161 -0.19 -2.45 -19.08
N GLN A 162 0.47 -3.34 -19.81
CA GLN A 162 1.11 -4.51 -19.21
C GLN A 162 2.42 -4.10 -18.53
N GLU A 163 2.69 -4.69 -17.37
CA GLU A 163 3.90 -4.38 -16.62
C GLU A 163 5.13 -5.03 -17.25
N LEU A 164 6.09 -4.19 -17.66
CA LEU A 164 7.37 -4.61 -18.22
C LEU A 164 8.45 -4.78 -17.15
N ARG A 165 8.42 -3.92 -16.13
CA ARG A 165 9.43 -3.89 -15.05
C ARG A 165 8.80 -3.36 -13.77
N ARG A 166 9.18 -3.96 -12.64
CA ARG A 166 8.82 -3.51 -11.29
C ARG A 166 10.01 -3.61 -10.37
N GLU A 167 10.29 -2.51 -9.67
CA GLU A 167 11.39 -2.41 -8.71
C GLU A 167 10.86 -1.87 -7.40
N LYS A 168 11.12 -2.58 -6.30
CA LYS A 168 10.68 -2.14 -4.97
C LYS A 168 11.42 -0.87 -4.57
N ILE A 169 10.67 0.15 -4.18
CA ILE A 169 11.24 1.36 -3.60
C ILE A 169 11.42 1.09 -2.11
N VAL A 170 12.68 0.93 -1.72
CA VAL A 170 13.04 0.82 -0.31
C VAL A 170 13.19 2.23 0.23
N THR A 171 12.32 2.61 1.17
CA THR A 171 12.52 3.84 1.94
C THR A 171 13.82 3.68 2.74
N ALA A 172 14.80 4.55 2.50
CA ALA A 172 16.00 4.66 3.33
C ALA A 172 15.63 5.20 4.72
N GLY A 173 14.97 4.38 5.54
CA GLY A 173 14.29 4.82 6.75
C GLY A 173 14.07 3.70 7.77
N GLY A 174 14.99 2.73 7.80
CA GLY A 174 15.09 1.71 8.85
C GLY A 174 16.54 1.43 9.28
N ALA A 175 17.51 2.19 8.78
CA ALA A 175 18.90 2.11 9.25
C ALA A 175 19.06 3.00 10.50
N ARG A 176 18.63 2.48 11.66
CA ARG A 176 19.20 2.93 12.93
C ARG A 176 20.56 2.24 13.09
N GLY A 177 21.64 3.00 12.89
CA GLY A 177 22.95 2.79 13.52
C GLY A 177 23.93 1.84 12.82
N GLY A 178 25.08 2.39 12.41
CA GLY A 178 26.34 1.65 12.39
C GLY A 178 26.86 1.13 11.04
N GLY A 179 26.62 1.81 9.93
CA GLY A 179 27.46 1.60 8.73
C GLY A 179 28.71 2.47 8.81
N PRO A 180 29.92 1.99 8.48
CA PRO A 180 31.04 2.90 8.25
C PRO A 180 30.60 3.87 7.16
N GLY A 181 30.67 5.17 7.43
CA GLY A 181 30.41 6.18 6.41
C GLY A 181 31.27 5.91 5.17
N PRO A 182 30.86 6.40 3.99
CA PRO A 182 31.69 6.29 2.80
C PRO A 182 33.10 6.74 3.14
N ALA A 183 34.09 5.87 2.88
CA ALA A 183 35.49 6.19 3.14
C ALA A 183 35.78 7.57 2.56
N ALA A 184 36.36 8.45 3.40
CA ALA A 184 36.78 9.76 2.96
C ALA A 184 37.56 9.62 1.64
N PRO A 185 37.29 10.46 0.62
CA PRO A 185 38.06 10.40 -0.61
C PRO A 185 39.54 10.55 -0.27
N ALA A 186 40.37 9.69 -0.89
CA ALA A 186 41.81 9.68 -0.66
C ALA A 186 42.38 11.12 -0.78
N PRO A 187 43.31 11.52 0.09
CA PRO A 187 43.96 12.81 -0.05
C PRO A 187 44.59 12.88 -1.44
N LEU A 188 44.37 13.99 -2.15
CA LEU A 188 45.05 14.25 -3.42
C LEU A 188 46.55 14.06 -3.23
N PRO A 189 47.27 13.46 -4.21
CA PRO A 189 48.71 13.37 -4.12
C PRO A 189 49.29 14.78 -3.95
N ARG A 190 50.14 14.96 -2.94
CA ARG A 190 50.91 16.19 -2.77
C ARG A 190 51.62 16.48 -4.08
N VAL A 191 51.37 17.65 -4.66
CA VAL A 191 52.21 18.21 -5.71
C VAL A 191 53.63 18.25 -5.15
N VAL A 192 54.48 17.36 -5.65
CA VAL A 192 55.92 17.47 -5.43
C VAL A 192 56.35 18.69 -6.24
N SER A 193 56.68 19.78 -5.54
CA SER A 193 57.37 20.90 -6.16
C SER A 193 58.68 20.38 -6.74
N LEU A 194 58.75 20.32 -8.07
CA LEU A 194 59.99 20.05 -8.80
C LEU A 194 61.02 21.14 -8.44
N PRO A 195 62.22 20.78 -7.96
CA PRO A 195 63.27 21.76 -7.78
C PRO A 195 63.88 22.12 -9.13
N GLY A 196 64.04 23.43 -9.36
CA GLY A 196 65.01 23.96 -10.32
C GLY A 196 64.55 24.03 -11.76
N LEU A 197 63.92 25.15 -12.13
CA LEU A 197 64.08 25.70 -13.47
C LEU A 197 64.51 27.15 -13.30
N GLU A 198 65.82 27.35 -13.15
CA GLU A 198 66.43 28.66 -13.18
C GLU A 198 66.14 29.31 -14.54
N ARG A 199 65.58 30.52 -14.53
CA ARG A 199 65.48 31.36 -15.72
C ARG A 199 66.88 31.89 -16.02
N PRO A 200 67.41 31.75 -17.25
CA PRO A 200 68.54 32.55 -17.68
C PRO A 200 68.07 33.99 -17.88
N THR A 201 68.69 34.91 -17.16
CA THR A 201 68.71 36.33 -17.53
C THR A 201 69.57 36.49 -18.79
N GLY A 202 68.96 37.05 -19.83
CA GLY A 202 69.60 37.56 -21.04
C GLY A 202 68.72 38.66 -21.60
#